data_AF-V6F4U8-F1
#
_entry.id   AF-V6F4U8-F1
#
_cell.length_a   1.000
_cell.length_b   1.000
_cell.length_c   1.000
_cell.angle_alpha   90.00
_cell.angle_beta   90.00
_cell.angle_gamma   90.00
#
_symmetry.space_group_name_H-M   'P 1'
#
loop_
_entity.id
_entity.type
_entity.pdbx_description
1 polymer ?
#
loop_
_entity_poly.entity_id
_entity_poly.type
_entity_poly.pdbx_seq_one_letter_code
_entity_poly.pdbx_strand_id
1 'polypeptide(L)'
;MSDMERLQAENEELRQENEALRAEIEELRFEAELDACHAAGLAAQLRAIIAEGDACANKAGHPLLERVSYTNDRTGEAMSKTKSYPLYREAFDAEAEECGIAEPRKYRA
;
A
#
# COMPACT_ATOMS: atom_id res chain seq x y z
N MET A 1 -24.81 29.07 -34.24
CA MET A 1 -23.76 28.06 -34.02
C MET A 1 -23.82 27.08 -35.18
N SER A 2 -22.76 27.02 -35.99
CA SER A 2 -22.65 26.10 -37.12
C SER A 2 -22.40 24.67 -36.63
N ASP A 3 -22.68 23.67 -37.47
CA ASP A 3 -22.34 22.28 -37.16
C ASP A 3 -20.84 22.10 -36.88
N MET A 4 -19.98 22.90 -37.53
CA MET A 4 -18.53 22.89 -37.29
C MET A 4 -18.18 23.41 -35.89
N GLU A 5 -18.81 24.49 -35.42
CA GLU A 5 -18.61 25.03 -34.07
C GLU A 5 -19.10 24.04 -33.00
N ARG A 6 -20.22 23.34 -33.23
CA ARG A 6 -20.72 22.30 -32.33
C ARG A 6 -19.74 21.13 -32.25
N LEU A 7 -19.26 20.64 -33.40
CA LEU A 7 -18.29 19.53 -33.45
C LEU A 7 -16.95 19.89 -32.79
N GLN A 8 -16.51 21.15 -32.90
CA GLN A 8 -15.30 21.63 -32.22
C GLN A 8 -15.47 21.66 -30.71
N ALA A 9 -16.62 22.15 -30.21
CA ALA A 9 -16.92 22.15 -28.79
C ALA A 9 -16.98 20.73 -28.22
N GLU A 10 -17.68 19.81 -28.90
CA GLU A 10 -17.77 18.40 -28.50
C GLU A 10 -16.40 17.71 -28.53
N ASN A 11 -15.55 18.00 -29.52
CA ASN A 11 -14.19 17.44 -29.56
C ASN A 11 -13.33 17.91 -28.39
N GLU A 12 -13.49 19.17 -27.98
CA GLU A 12 -12.76 19.74 -26.85
C GLU A 12 -13.24 19.14 -25.52
N GLU A 13 -14.56 19.00 -25.33
CA GLU A 13 -15.13 18.30 -24.17
C GLU A 13 -14.62 16.86 -24.07
N LEU A 14 -14.65 16.11 -25.18
CA LEU A 14 -14.15 14.74 -25.23
C LEU A 14 -12.64 14.65 -24.95
N ARG A 15 -11.85 15.65 -25.34
CA ARG A 15 -10.41 15.69 -25.03
C ARG A 15 -10.17 15.89 -23.53
N GLN A 16 -10.92 16.81 -22.92
CA GLN A 16 -10.84 17.08 -21.48
C GLN A 16 -11.27 15.86 -20.67
N GLU A 17 -12.36 15.19 -21.06
CA GLU A 17 -12.80 13.94 -20.43
C GLU A 17 -11.76 12.83 -20.60
N ASN A 18 -11.15 12.70 -21.79
CA ASN A 18 -10.10 11.70 -22.01
C ASN A 18 -8.86 11.95 -21.14
N GLU A 19 -8.48 13.21 -20.95
CA GLU A 19 -7.37 13.59 -20.06
C GLU A 19 -7.70 13.29 -18.59
N ALA A 20 -8.91 13.63 -18.14
CA ALA A 20 -9.37 13.32 -16.79
C ALA A 20 -9.38 11.81 -16.51
N LEU A 21 -9.94 11.01 -17.43
CA LEU A 21 -9.98 9.55 -17.30
C LEU A 21 -8.59 8.92 -17.28
N ARG A 22 -7.62 9.47 -18.03
CA ARG A 22 -6.22 9.00 -17.99
C ARG A 22 -5.60 9.26 -16.62
N ALA A 23 -5.83 10.44 -16.05
CA ALA A 23 -5.35 10.76 -14.71
C ALA A 23 -5.97 9.83 -13.65
N GLU A 24 -7.27 9.57 -13.73
CA GLU A 24 -7.96 8.63 -12.83
C GLU A 24 -7.40 7.20 -12.96
N ILE A 25 -7.12 6.73 -14.19
CA ILE A 25 -6.50 5.42 -14.40
C ILE A 25 -5.11 5.34 -13.78
N GLU A 26 -4.31 6.41 -13.87
CA GLU A 26 -2.98 6.45 -13.25
C GLU A 26 -3.07 6.41 -11.71
N GLU A 27 -4.01 7.15 -11.12
CA GLU A 27 -4.28 7.12 -9.67
C GLU A 27 -4.70 5.73 -9.20
N LEU A 28 -5.69 5.11 -9.87
CA LEU A 28 -6.18 3.77 -9.52
C LEU A 28 -5.09 2.69 -9.67
N ARG A 29 -4.18 2.84 -10.64
CA ARG A 29 -3.03 1.92 -10.78
C ARG A 29 -2.08 2.05 -9.59
N PHE A 30 -1.77 3.29 -9.20
CA PHE A 30 -0.91 3.54 -8.05
C PHE A 30 -1.53 3.01 -6.75
N GLU A 31 -2.83 3.20 -6.55
CA GLU A 31 -3.55 2.63 -5.40
C GLU A 31 -3.49 1.09 -5.39
N ALA A 32 -3.68 0.45 -6.55
CA ALA A 32 -3.59 -1.00 -6.66
C ALA A 32 -2.18 -1.53 -6.35
N GLU A 33 -1.13 -0.82 -6.77
CA GLU A 33 0.26 -1.16 -6.43
C GLU A 33 0.52 -1.01 -4.92
N LEU A 34 -0.04 0.01 -4.27
CA LEU A 34 0.04 0.17 -2.81
C LEU A 34 -0.70 -0.95 -2.06
N ASP A 35 -1.87 -1.36 -2.54
CA ASP A 35 -2.60 -2.49 -1.98
C ASP A 35 -1.81 -3.79 -2.09
N ALA A 36 -1.11 -4.01 -3.21
CA ALA A 36 -0.20 -5.15 -3.37
C ALA A 36 0.92 -5.12 -2.32
N CYS A 37 1.53 -3.96 -2.08
CA CYS A 37 2.56 -3.77 -1.05
C CYS A 37 2.04 -4.11 0.35
N HIS A 38 0.83 -3.63 0.69
CA HIS A 38 0.18 -3.96 1.95
C HIS A 38 -0.11 -5.45 2.08
N ALA A 39 -0.58 -6.10 1.01
CA ALA A 39 -0.84 -7.53 0.98
C ALA A 39 0.45 -8.34 1.17
N ALA A 40 1.55 -7.97 0.51
CA ALA A 40 2.86 -8.60 0.67
C ALA A 40 3.35 -8.51 2.11
N GLY A 41 3.29 -7.31 2.71
CA GLY A 41 3.61 -7.07 4.12
C GLY A 41 2.81 -7.96 5.08
N LEU A 42 1.47 -7.96 4.94
CA LEU A 42 0.59 -8.75 5.80
C LEU A 42 0.81 -10.25 5.62
N ALA A 43 1.02 -10.71 4.38
CA ALA A 43 1.28 -12.10 4.09
C ALA A 43 2.60 -12.59 4.72
N ALA A 44 3.67 -11.79 4.65
CA ALA A 44 4.94 -12.10 5.31
C ALA A 44 4.76 -12.18 6.84
N GLN A 45 4.05 -11.22 7.42
CA GLN A 45 3.75 -11.19 8.84
C GLN A 45 2.97 -12.43 9.30
N LEU A 46 1.90 -12.79 8.56
CA LEU A 46 1.08 -13.96 8.85
C LEU A 46 1.86 -15.26 8.72
N ARG A 47 2.67 -15.42 7.66
CA ARG A 47 3.50 -16.61 7.47
C ARG A 47 4.44 -16.83 8.65
N ALA A 48 5.07 -15.77 9.16
CA ALA A 48 5.96 -15.87 10.31
C ALA A 48 5.21 -16.20 11.61
N ILE A 49 4.04 -15.59 11.83
CA ILE A 49 3.19 -15.92 12.99
C ILE A 49 2.72 -17.38 12.93
N ILE A 50 2.34 -17.89 11.76
CA ILE A 50 1.92 -19.29 11.62
C ILE A 50 3.09 -20.23 11.89
N ALA A 51 4.26 -19.98 11.26
CA ALA A 51 5.44 -20.82 11.44
C ALA A 51 5.93 -20.88 12.89
N GLU A 52 5.99 -19.72 13.56
CA GLU A 52 6.34 -19.65 14.98
C GLU A 52 5.26 -20.28 15.86
N GLY A 53 3.98 -20.09 15.52
CA GLY A 53 2.83 -20.62 16.26
C GLY A 53 2.73 -22.14 16.21
N ASP A 54 3.15 -22.76 15.11
CA ASP A 54 3.27 -24.22 14.98
C ASP A 54 4.40 -24.77 15.85
N ALA A 55 5.47 -23.99 16.08
CA ALA A 55 6.57 -24.35 16.98
C ALA A 55 6.32 -23.98 18.46
N CYS A 56 5.34 -23.11 18.73
CA CYS A 56 5.12 -22.54 20.05
C CYS A 56 4.24 -23.42 20.95
N ALA A 57 4.76 -23.80 22.12
CA ALA A 57 4.02 -24.59 23.11
C ALA A 57 2.83 -23.82 23.75
N ASN A 58 2.94 -22.48 23.85
CA ASN A 58 1.88 -21.63 24.42
C ASN A 58 1.43 -20.58 23.40
N LYS A 59 0.36 -20.90 22.66
CA LYS A 59 -0.21 -20.00 21.64
C LYS A 59 -0.69 -18.66 22.19
N ALA A 60 -1.07 -18.60 23.47
CA ALA A 60 -1.48 -17.34 24.12
C ALA A 60 -0.29 -16.43 24.46
N GLY A 61 0.92 -16.99 24.58
CA GLY A 61 2.17 -16.28 24.82
C GLY A 61 3.04 -16.13 23.57
N HIS A 62 2.43 -16.11 22.39
CA HIS A 62 3.16 -16.13 21.13
C HIS A 62 4.13 -14.95 21.02
N PRO A 63 5.46 -15.18 20.85
CA PRO A 63 6.47 -14.12 20.97
C PRO A 63 6.28 -13.00 19.94
N LEU A 64 5.85 -13.35 18.72
CA LEU A 64 5.57 -12.37 17.67
C LEU A 64 4.28 -11.55 17.85
N LEU A 65 3.41 -11.91 18.80
CA LEU A 65 2.19 -11.17 19.12
C LEU A 65 2.36 -10.19 20.30
N GLU A 66 3.52 -10.20 20.96
CA GLU A 66 3.85 -9.23 22.00
C GLU A 66 3.83 -7.80 21.42
N ARG A 67 3.15 -6.88 22.10
CA ARG A 67 3.10 -5.48 21.69
C ARG A 67 4.32 -4.73 22.20
N VAL A 68 4.97 -4.02 21.28
CA VAL A 68 6.11 -3.15 21.58
C VAL A 68 5.91 -1.79 20.92
N SER A 69 6.67 -0.79 21.37
CA SER A 69 6.63 0.56 20.82
C SER A 69 7.55 0.64 19.60
N TYR A 70 7.04 1.26 18.54
CA TYR A 70 7.79 1.65 17.34
C TYR A 70 7.61 3.14 17.09
N THR A 71 8.43 3.70 16.21
CA THR A 71 8.25 5.06 15.69
C THR A 71 7.62 4.99 14.31
N ASN A 72 6.57 5.78 14.09
CA ASN A 72 5.93 5.92 12.79
C ASN A 72 6.88 6.69 11.86
N ASP A 73 7.25 6.09 10.71
CA ASP A 73 8.19 6.72 9.78
C ASP A 73 7.65 8.03 9.15
N ARG A 74 6.32 8.16 9.05
CA ARG A 74 5.65 9.32 8.44
C ARG A 74 5.47 10.47 9.43
N THR A 75 5.06 10.18 10.66
CA THR A 75 4.71 11.23 11.65
C THR A 75 5.78 11.42 12.73
N GLY A 76 6.70 10.47 12.90
CA GLY A 76 7.68 10.46 14.00
C GLY A 76 7.07 10.09 15.36
N GLU A 77 5.77 9.81 15.43
CA GLU A 77 5.07 9.51 16.68
C GLU A 77 5.28 8.07 17.13
N ALA A 78 5.19 7.83 18.44
CA ALA A 78 5.22 6.48 18.99
C ALA A 78 3.93 5.73 18.63
N MET A 79 4.06 4.47 18.20
CA MET A 79 2.95 3.59 17.86
C MET A 79 3.16 2.20 18.47
N SER A 80 2.08 1.61 18.98
CA SER A 80 2.12 0.24 19.52
C SER A 80 1.75 -0.77 18.43
N LYS A 81 2.68 -1.63 18.04
CA LYS A 81 2.46 -2.74 17.11
C LYS A 81 3.04 -4.03 17.70
N THR A 82 2.75 -5.17 17.09
CA THR A 82 3.31 -6.46 17.51
C THR A 82 4.78 -6.59 17.13
N LYS A 83 5.53 -7.50 17.78
CA LYS A 83 6.93 -7.81 17.43
C LYS A 83 7.13 -8.30 15.99
N SER A 84 6.07 -8.75 15.34
CA SER A 84 6.05 -9.14 13.92
C SER A 84 5.99 -7.96 12.94
N TYR A 85 5.75 -6.73 13.39
CA TYR A 85 5.63 -5.55 12.52
C TYR A 85 6.85 -5.26 11.61
N PRO A 86 8.12 -5.51 12.00
CA PRO A 86 9.26 -5.36 11.10
C PRO A 86 9.15 -6.22 9.85
N LEU A 87 8.60 -7.44 9.94
CA LEU A 87 8.42 -8.33 8.80
C LEU A 87 7.44 -7.77 7.77
N TYR A 88 6.38 -7.11 8.26
CA TYR A 88 5.47 -6.36 7.40
C TYR A 88 6.20 -5.25 6.66
N ARG A 89 7.04 -4.47 7.36
CA ARG A 89 7.78 -3.35 6.76
C ARG A 89 8.78 -3.80 5.71
N GLU A 90 9.52 -4.87 5.99
CA GLU A 90 10.51 -5.43 5.06
C GLU A 90 9.86 -5.95 3.78
N ALA A 91 8.77 -6.71 3.90
CA ALA A 91 8.06 -7.25 2.73
C ALA A 91 7.28 -6.17 1.96
N PHE A 92 6.70 -5.18 2.65
CA PHE A 92 6.13 -4.01 1.98
C PHE A 92 7.17 -3.28 1.13
N ASP A 93 8.39 -3.13 1.65
CA ASP A 93 9.47 -2.42 0.95
C ASP A 93 9.98 -3.16 -0.27
N ALA A 94 10.12 -4.48 -0.16
CA ALA A 94 10.49 -5.31 -1.28
C ALA A 94 9.46 -5.22 -2.41
N GLU A 95 8.17 -5.32 -2.08
CA GLU A 95 7.10 -5.20 -3.08
C GLU A 95 7.06 -3.78 -3.68
N ALA A 96 7.23 -2.75 -2.86
CA ALA A 96 7.24 -1.37 -3.34
C ALA A 96 8.43 -1.08 -4.28
N GLU A 97 9.59 -1.70 -4.02
CA GLU A 97 10.75 -1.64 -4.93
C GLU A 97 10.43 -2.33 -6.27
N GLU A 98 9.76 -3.49 -6.24
CA GLU A 98 9.32 -4.19 -7.45
C GLU A 98 8.27 -3.41 -8.25
N CYS A 99 7.36 -2.70 -7.58
CA CYS A 99 6.37 -1.80 -8.20
C CYS A 99 6.96 -0.45 -8.63
N GLY A 100 8.21 -0.14 -8.29
CA GLY A 100 8.85 1.15 -8.62
C GLY A 100 8.31 2.34 -7.81
N ILE A 101 7.72 2.09 -6.65
CA ILE A 101 7.19 3.14 -5.75
C ILE A 101 8.35 3.83 -5.04
N ALA A 102 8.48 5.13 -5.27
CA ALA A 102 9.46 5.96 -4.57
C ALA A 102 9.05 6.18 -3.10
N GLU A 103 10.03 6.12 -2.19
CA GLU A 103 9.85 6.40 -0.74
C GLU A 103 8.72 5.58 -0.06
N PRO A 104 8.77 4.24 -0.07
CA PRO A 104 7.72 3.38 0.50
C PRO A 104 7.37 3.66 1.97
N ARG A 105 8.29 4.26 2.73
CA ARG A 105 8.09 4.68 4.13
C ARG A 105 6.89 5.60 4.34
N LYS A 106 6.53 6.40 3.33
CA LYS A 106 5.40 7.34 3.40
C LYS A 106 4.04 6.63 3.37
N TYR A 107 4.00 5.41 2.84
CA TYR A 107 2.77 4.69 2.53
C TYR A 107 2.50 3.48 3.45
N ARG A 108 3.43 3.14 4.35
CA ARG A 108 3.25 2.05 5.32
C ARG A 108 2.26 2.42 6.43
N ALA A 109 1.54 1.42 6.95
CA ALA A 109 0.55 1.53 8.04
C ALA A 109 1.11 1.33 9.45
#